data_AF-A0A1G6A8S8-F1
#
_entry.id   AF-A0A1G6A8S8-F1
#
_cell.length_a   1.000
_cell.length_b   1.000
_cell.length_c   1.000
_cell.angle_alpha   90.00
_cell.angle_beta   90.00
_cell.angle_gamma   90.00
#
_symmetry.space_group_name_H-M   'P 1'
#
loop_
_entity.id
_entity.type
_entity.pdbx_description
1 polymer ?
#
loop_
_entity_poly.entity_id
_entity_poly.type
_entity_poly.pdbx_seq_one_letter_code
_entity_poly.pdbx_strand_id
1 'polypeptide(L)'
;RLYRAYRMKETLRLILKIKDTDEAEAALKRWLWWASHSRIDAFKELYLKIKRHRDHILNAIRLGMSNARIEATNNKIKLIVRKAYGFRNIQNMLDMVYLVCSDLRIPLPNRKSRGA
;
A
#
# COMPACT_ATOMS: atom_id res chain seq x y z
N ARG A 1 -25.49 -15.66 5.59
CA ARG A 1 -24.62 -14.86 4.68
C ARG A 1 -23.40 -14.27 5.40
N LEU A 2 -23.58 -13.61 6.55
CA LEU A 2 -22.50 -12.95 7.31
C LEU A 2 -21.34 -13.89 7.72
N TYR A 3 -21.64 -15.07 8.27
CA TYR A 3 -20.60 -16.04 8.66
C TYR A 3 -19.69 -16.47 7.49
N ARG A 4 -20.26 -16.69 6.30
CA ARG A 4 -19.49 -17.05 5.09
C ARG A 4 -18.57 -15.91 4.66
N ALA A 5 -19.08 -14.67 4.64
CA ALA A 5 -18.29 -13.49 4.35
C ALA A 5 -17.14 -13.30 5.36
N TYR A 6 -17.42 -13.49 6.65
CA TYR A 6 -16.43 -13.45 7.71
C TYR A 6 -15.32 -14.49 7.50
N ARG A 7 -15.69 -15.75 7.25
CA ARG A 7 -14.75 -16.83 6.96
C ARG A 7 -13.86 -16.49 5.77
N MET A 8 -14.43 -16.00 4.67
CA MET A 8 -13.66 -15.61 3.48
C MET A 8 -12.65 -14.49 3.77
N LYS A 9 -13.07 -13.47 4.52
CA LYS A 9 -12.19 -12.37 4.94
C LYS A 9 -11.06 -12.87 5.83
N GLU A 10 -11.35 -13.73 6.81
CA GLU A 10 -10.34 -14.26 7.71
C GLU A 10 -9.36 -15.21 7.00
N THR A 11 -9.84 -16.05 6.09
CA THR A 11 -8.96 -16.90 5.26
C THR A 11 -8.01 -16.04 4.44
N LEU A 12 -8.48 -14.96 3.81
CA LEU A 12 -7.61 -14.04 3.07
C LEU A 12 -6.55 -13.42 3.99
N ARG A 13 -6.94 -12.99 5.21
CA ARG A 13 -6.00 -12.44 6.19
C ARG A 13 -4.90 -13.44 6.56
N LEU A 14 -5.24 -14.73 6.71
CA LEU A 14 -4.27 -15.78 7.01
C LEU A 14 -3.33 -16.04 5.83
N ILE A 15 -3.85 -16.06 4.59
CA ILE A 15 -3.03 -16.22 3.38
C ILE A 15 -1.94 -15.14 3.30
N LEU A 16 -2.28 -13.89 3.59
CA LEU A 16 -1.34 -12.77 3.58
C LEU A 16 -0.27 -12.84 4.69
N LYS A 17 -0.41 -13.74 5.67
CA LYS A 17 0.57 -13.98 6.75
C LYS A 17 1.47 -15.20 6.51
N ILE A 18 1.18 -16.00 5.48
CA ILE A 18 2.02 -17.15 5.12
C ILE A 18 3.39 -16.61 4.68
N LYS A 19 4.47 -17.22 5.17
CA LYS A 19 5.85 -16.82 4.80
C LYS A 19 6.35 -17.56 3.56
N ASP A 20 5.91 -18.80 3.39
CA ASP A 20 6.24 -19.61 2.23
C ASP A 20 5.45 -19.14 1.00
N THR A 21 6.15 -18.80 -0.08
CA THR A 21 5.54 -18.20 -1.27
C THR A 21 4.69 -19.18 -2.05
N ASP A 22 5.11 -20.44 -2.11
CA ASP A 22 4.44 -21.46 -2.91
C ASP A 22 3.14 -21.89 -2.22
N GLU A 23 3.18 -22.03 -0.89
CA GLU A 23 2.00 -22.26 -0.05
C GLU A 23 1.03 -21.07 -0.16
N ALA A 24 1.53 -19.84 -0.10
CA ALA A 24 0.71 -18.63 -0.23
C ALA A 24 0.05 -18.55 -1.61
N GLU A 25 0.77 -18.89 -2.68
CA GLU A 25 0.25 -18.93 -4.05
C GLU A 25 -0.85 -19.98 -4.20
N ALA A 26 -0.61 -21.19 -3.71
CA ALA A 26 -1.59 -22.27 -3.76
C ALA A 26 -2.86 -21.90 -2.95
N ALA A 27 -2.69 -21.33 -1.75
CA ALA A 27 -3.79 -20.90 -0.91
C ALA A 27 -4.57 -19.72 -1.52
N LEU A 28 -3.88 -18.74 -2.11
CA LEU A 28 -4.50 -17.62 -2.80
C LEU A 28 -5.30 -18.09 -4.02
N LYS A 29 -4.78 -19.05 -4.80
CA LYS A 29 -5.50 -19.65 -5.93
C LYS A 29 -6.80 -20.32 -5.49
N ARG A 30 -6.77 -21.10 -4.40
CA ARG A 30 -7.98 -21.71 -3.80
C ARG A 30 -8.97 -20.64 -3.35
N TRP A 31 -8.49 -19.59 -2.70
CA TRP A 31 -9.33 -18.50 -2.22
C TRP A 31 -9.98 -17.72 -3.38
N LEU A 32 -9.25 -17.44 -4.46
CA LEU A 32 -9.78 -16.78 -5.65
C LEU A 32 -10.91 -17.57 -6.30
N TRP A 33 -10.76 -18.90 -6.40
CA TRP A 33 -11.81 -19.79 -6.89
C TRP A 33 -13.06 -19.76 -5.99
N TRP A 34 -12.86 -19.77 -4.66
CA TRP A 34 -13.98 -19.66 -3.73
C TRP A 34 -14.69 -18.30 -3.82
N ALA A 35 -13.92 -17.22 -3.98
CA ALA A 35 -14.44 -15.86 -4.07
C ALA A 35 -15.27 -15.63 -5.33
N SER A 36 -14.84 -16.14 -6.48
CA SER A 36 -15.59 -16.02 -7.74
C SER A 36 -16.94 -16.75 -7.72
N HIS A 37 -17.04 -17.88 -6.99
CA HIS A 37 -18.26 -18.68 -6.87
C HIS A 37 -19.09 -18.38 -5.60
N SER A 38 -18.71 -17.34 -4.84
CA SER A 38 -19.32 -17.05 -3.52
C SER A 38 -20.79 -16.60 -3.59
N ARG A 39 -21.25 -16.10 -4.75
CA ARG A 39 -22.53 -15.39 -4.94
C ARG A 39 -22.70 -14.17 -4.01
N ILE A 40 -21.59 -13.52 -3.65
CA ILE A 40 -21.55 -12.28 -2.88
C ILE A 40 -20.83 -11.23 -3.71
N ASP A 41 -21.52 -10.19 -4.15
CA ASP A 41 -20.97 -9.25 -5.13
C ASP A 41 -19.77 -8.47 -4.59
N ALA A 42 -19.76 -8.10 -3.31
CA ALA A 42 -18.59 -7.50 -2.67
C ALA A 42 -17.32 -8.38 -2.76
N PHE A 43 -17.47 -9.72 -2.71
CA PHE A 43 -16.33 -10.63 -2.87
C PHE A 43 -15.96 -10.86 -4.32
N LYS A 44 -16.89 -10.74 -5.27
CA LYS A 44 -16.57 -10.77 -6.70
C LYS A 44 -15.72 -9.56 -7.09
N GLU A 45 -16.08 -8.37 -6.62
CA GLU A 45 -15.28 -7.14 -6.82
C GLU A 45 -13.88 -7.28 -6.21
N LEU A 46 -13.81 -7.79 -4.98
CA LEU A 46 -12.53 -8.05 -4.32
C LEU A 46 -11.70 -9.10 -5.09
N TYR A 47 -12.33 -10.16 -5.58
CA TYR A 47 -11.70 -11.17 -6.41
C TYR A 47 -11.08 -10.56 -7.67
N LEU A 48 -11.82 -9.71 -8.41
CA LEU A 48 -11.32 -9.05 -9.61
C LEU A 48 -10.11 -8.16 -9.30
N LYS A 49 -10.15 -7.44 -8.17
CA LYS A 49 -9.03 -6.61 -7.73
C LYS A 49 -7.79 -7.43 -7.38
N ILE A 50 -7.94 -8.49 -6.58
CA ILE A 50 -6.83 -9.35 -6.18
C ILE A 50 -6.26 -10.09 -7.39
N LYS A 51 -7.11 -10.57 -8.31
CA LYS A 51 -6.66 -11.22 -9.55
C LYS A 51 -5.78 -10.30 -10.39
N ARG A 52 -6.17 -9.03 -10.56
CA ARG A 52 -5.37 -8.03 -11.31
C ARG A 52 -4.01 -7.73 -10.68
N HIS A 53 -3.88 -7.81 -9.36
CA HIS A 53 -2.65 -7.48 -8.63
C HIS A 53 -1.97 -8.71 -8.00
N ARG A 54 -2.31 -9.92 -8.46
CA ARG A 54 -1.87 -11.17 -7.85
C ARG A 54 -0.36 -11.24 -7.70
N ASP A 55 0.38 -10.92 -8.75
CA ASP A 55 1.84 -11.04 -8.75
C ASP A 55 2.49 -10.02 -7.80
N HIS A 56 1.91 -8.83 -7.65
CA HIS A 56 2.36 -7.86 -6.66
C HIS A 56 2.07 -8.32 -5.22
N ILE A 57 0.93 -8.97 -4.99
CA ILE A 57 0.57 -9.53 -3.68
C ILE A 57 1.54 -10.65 -3.29
N LEU A 58 1.85 -11.57 -4.21
CA LEU A 58 2.81 -12.65 -3.97
C LEU A 58 4.22 -12.10 -3.74
N ASN A 59 4.64 -11.08 -4.51
CA ASN A 59 5.91 -10.40 -4.28
C ASN A 59 5.97 -9.70 -2.92
N ALA A 60 4.87 -9.09 -2.45
CA ALA A 60 4.81 -8.47 -1.14
C ALA A 60 4.99 -9.49 -0.01
N ILE A 61 4.39 -10.69 -0.17
CA ILE A 61 4.58 -11.82 0.75
C ILE A 61 6.04 -12.30 0.71
N ARG A 62 6.59 -12.56 -0.48
CA ARG A 62 7.98 -13.00 -0.68
C ARG A 62 9.00 -12.07 -0.04
N LEU A 63 8.83 -10.77 -0.23
CA LEU A 63 9.76 -9.75 0.25
C LEU A 63 9.50 -9.35 1.71
N GLY A 64 8.43 -9.84 2.35
CA GLY A 64 8.05 -9.46 3.70
C GLY A 64 7.83 -7.95 3.86
N MET A 65 7.37 -7.28 2.80
CA MET A 65 7.29 -5.82 2.75
C MET A 65 6.28 -5.29 3.77
N SER A 66 6.74 -4.45 4.70
CA SER A 66 5.88 -3.73 5.62
C SER A 66 5.39 -2.42 5.02
N ASN A 67 4.08 -2.15 5.16
CA ASN A 67 3.50 -0.85 4.80
C ASN A 67 3.95 0.29 5.71
N ALA A 68 4.63 0.02 6.83
CA ALA A 68 4.99 1.02 7.83
C ALA A 68 5.76 2.21 7.24
N ARG A 69 6.72 1.98 6.32
CA ARG A 69 7.47 3.06 5.68
C ARG A 69 6.59 3.94 4.79
N ILE A 70 5.70 3.32 4.01
CA ILE A 70 4.77 4.01 3.13
C ILE A 70 3.77 4.82 3.96
N GLU A 71 3.24 4.24 5.04
CA GLU A 71 2.33 4.90 5.97
C GLU A 71 2.99 6.09 6.69
N ALA A 72 4.23 5.94 7.14
CA ALA A 72 4.99 7.03 7.74
C ALA A 72 5.15 8.21 6.76
N THR A 73 5.52 7.92 5.51
CA THR A 73 5.61 8.94 4.45
C THR A 73 4.25 9.60 4.17
N ASN A 74 3.19 8.81 4.04
CA ASN A 74 1.83 9.33 3.80
C ASN A 74 1.35 10.23 4.96
N ASN A 75 1.65 9.86 6.21
CA ASN A 75 1.33 10.68 7.37
C ASN A 75 2.13 12.00 7.37
N LYS A 76 3.41 11.97 6.96
CA LYS A 76 4.24 13.17 6.80
C LYS A 76 3.65 14.11 5.74
N ILE A 77 3.22 13.57 4.59
CA ILE A 77 2.57 14.33 3.52
C ILE A 77 1.26 14.97 4.01
N LYS A 78 0.40 14.20 4.68
CA LYS A 78 -0.85 14.73 5.28
C LYS A 78 -0.55 15.86 6.27
N LEU A 79 0.50 15.73 7.07
CA LEU A 79 0.91 16.78 8.00
C LEU A 79 1.38 18.06 7.26
N ILE A 80 2.13 17.93 6.17
CA ILE A 80 2.54 19.07 5.33
C ILE A 80 1.31 19.81 4.81
N VAL A 81 0.35 19.08 4.23
CA VAL A 81 -0.91 19.67 3.71
C VAL A 81 -1.70 20.36 4.81
N ARG A 82 -1.81 19.73 5.99
CA ARG A 82 -2.53 20.30 7.14
C ARG A 82 -1.86 21.58 7.65
N LYS A 83 -0.53 21.61 7.74
CA LYS A 83 0.24 22.78 8.20
C LYS A 83 0.14 23.95 7.22
N ALA A 84 0.02 23.67 5.92
CA ALA A 84 -0.16 24.69 4.89
C ALA A 84 -1.60 25.23 4.81
N TYR A 85 -2.56 24.63 5.52
CA TYR A 85 -4.00 24.89 5.37
C TYR A 85 -4.50 24.66 3.93
N GLY A 86 -3.89 23.70 3.24
CA GLY A 86 -4.11 23.43 1.82
C GLY A 86 -3.17 24.20 0.90
N PHE A 87 -3.07 23.74 -0.35
CA PHE A 87 -2.26 24.39 -1.37
C PHE A 87 -3.16 24.85 -2.52
N ARG A 88 -2.97 26.09 -2.97
CA ARG A 88 -3.67 26.61 -4.16
C ARG A 88 -3.19 25.96 -5.46
N ASN A 89 -1.92 25.55 -5.51
CA ASN A 89 -1.28 24.90 -6.65
C ASN A 89 -0.67 23.55 -6.21
N ILE A 90 -0.96 22.48 -6.97
CA ILE A 90 -0.41 21.15 -6.72
C ILE A 90 1.12 21.11 -6.81
N GLN A 91 1.72 21.93 -7.67
CA GLN A 91 3.18 21.99 -7.80
C GLN A 91 3.82 22.41 -6.49
N ASN A 92 3.28 23.45 -5.82
CA ASN A 92 3.79 23.90 -4.52
C ASN A 92 3.67 22.81 -3.45
N MET A 93 2.63 21.98 -3.51
CA MET A 93 2.51 20.82 -2.61
C MET A 93 3.61 19.80 -2.90
N LEU A 94 3.85 19.46 -4.18
CA LEU A 94 4.89 18.52 -4.58
C LEU A 94 6.27 19.03 -4.18
N ASP A 95 6.58 20.30 -4.42
CA ASP A 95 7.86 20.92 -4.06
C ASP A 95 8.10 20.86 -2.54
N MET A 96 7.06 21.12 -1.74
CA MET A 96 7.13 20.98 -0.28
C MET A 96 7.31 19.52 0.15
N VAL A 97 6.66 18.57 -0.51
CA VAL A 97 6.85 17.14 -0.24
C VAL A 97 8.28 16.73 -0.60
N TYR A 98 8.81 17.17 -1.73
CA TYR A 98 10.19 16.95 -2.13
C TYR A 98 11.16 17.53 -1.10
N LEU A 99 10.99 18.80 -0.72
CA LEU A 99 11.83 19.47 0.27
C LEU A 99 11.88 18.74 1.62
N VAL A 100 10.77 18.13 2.05
CA VAL A 100 10.64 17.54 3.39
C VAL A 100 10.86 16.02 3.42
N CYS A 101 10.48 15.31 2.37
CA CYS A 101 10.47 13.85 2.33
C CYS A 101 11.61 13.24 1.49
N SER A 102 12.38 14.06 0.77
CA SER A 102 13.54 13.60 0.00
C SER A 102 14.85 14.14 0.60
N ASP A 103 15.98 13.59 0.15
CA ASP A 103 17.33 14.06 0.51
C ASP A 103 17.81 15.16 -0.46
N LEU A 104 16.91 16.02 -0.93
CA LEU A 104 17.24 17.11 -1.84
C LEU A 104 18.11 18.14 -1.14
N ARG A 105 19.34 18.31 -1.64
CA ARG A 105 20.26 19.35 -1.21
C ARG A 105 19.99 20.61 -2.03
N ILE A 106 19.33 21.60 -1.40
CA ILE A 106 19.09 22.89 -2.04
C ILE A 106 20.22 23.86 -1.65
N PRO A 107 20.99 24.39 -2.63
CA PRO A 107 21.97 25.43 -2.36
C PRO A 107 21.22 26.73 -2.01
N LEU A 108 21.36 27.18 -0.77
CA LEU A 108 20.76 28.43 -0.33
C LEU A 108 21.73 29.59 -0.61
N PRO A 109 21.27 30.73 -1.16
CA PRO A 109 22.16 31.85 -1.56
C PRO A 109 23.10 32.33 -0.46
N ASN A 110 22.67 32.21 0.81
CA ASN A 110 23.39 32.72 1.97
C ASN A 110 23.94 31.63 2.90
N ARG A 111 24.04 30.37 2.44
CA ARG A 111 24.65 29.28 3.23
C ARG A 111 25.60 28.47 2.36
N LYS A 112 26.87 28.36 2.80
CA LYS A 112 27.82 27.40 2.21
C LYS A 112 27.21 26.00 2.28
N SER A 113 27.29 25.25 1.18
CA SER A 113 26.84 23.87 1.14
C SER A 113 27.55 23.07 2.23
N ARG A 114 26.79 22.37 3.09
CA ARG A 114 27.40 21.46 4.06
C ARG A 114 27.91 20.23 3.30
N GLY A 115 29.23 20.19 3.09
CA GLY A 115 29.99 19.00 2.71
C GLY A 115 29.79 18.52 1.27
N ALA A 116 30.84 18.71 0.46
CA ALA A 116 31.34 17.62 -0.38
C ALA A 116 32.10 16.64 0.54
#